data_AF-D3LCR3-F1
#
_entry.id   AF-D3LCR3-F1
#
_cell.length_a   1.000
_cell.length_b   1.000
_cell.length_c   1.000
_cell.angle_alpha   90.00
_cell.angle_beta   90.00
_cell.angle_gamma   90.00
#
_symmetry.space_group_name_H-M   'P 1'
#
loop_
_entity.id
_entity.type
_entity.pdbx_description
1 polymer ?
#
loop_
_entity_poly.entity_id
_entity_poly.type
_entity_poly.pdbx_seq_one_letter_code
_entity_poly.pdbx_strand_id
1 'polypeptide(L)'
;MIFSQVTLQVETTVKKKNGAEDNVIKPITLPAVKQRISQSRLDEFSMIGLGKNVRYELNGIGEMEDLIFNYFLDEKGETFKRTTWERDPKNNKMILEGVV
;
A
#
# COMPACT_ATOMS: atom_id res chain seq x y z
N MET A 1 -16.09 -13.38 3.48
CA MET A 1 -14.77 -12.73 3.29
C MET A 1 -14.84 -12.01 1.97
N ILE A 2 -14.84 -10.67 1.95
CA ILE A 2 -14.83 -9.92 0.69
C ILE A 2 -13.36 -9.77 0.31
N PHE A 3 -12.95 -10.37 -0.80
CA PHE A 3 -11.63 -10.10 -1.37
C PHE A 3 -11.65 -8.67 -1.90
N SER A 4 -10.89 -7.78 -1.27
CA SER A 4 -10.64 -6.46 -1.83
C SER A 4 -9.40 -6.53 -2.74
N GLN A 5 -9.15 -5.47 -3.48
CA GLN A 5 -7.94 -5.32 -4.25
C GLN A 5 -7.35 -3.95 -3.96
N VAL A 6 -6.02 -3.87 -3.97
CA VAL A 6 -5.31 -2.60 -3.87
C VAL A 6 -4.35 -2.49 -5.04
N THR A 7 -4.24 -1.29 -5.60
CA THR A 7 -3.31 -1.02 -6.69
C THR A 7 -2.17 -0.17 -6.17
N LEU A 8 -0.97 -0.75 -6.08
CA LEU A 8 0.25 -0.06 -5.66
C LEU A 8 0.77 0.81 -6.81
N GLN A 9 1.12 2.06 -6.55
CA GLN A 9 1.77 2.95 -7.51
C GLN A 9 3.29 2.84 -7.38
N VAL A 10 3.86 1.75 -7.89
CA VAL A 10 5.30 1.45 -7.77
C VAL A 10 6.13 2.40 -8.60
N GLU A 11 7.11 3.03 -7.97
CA GLU A 11 8.07 3.89 -8.65
C GLU A 11 9.18 3.01 -9.26
N THR A 12 9.34 3.08 -10.58
CA THR A 12 10.39 2.33 -11.29
C THR A 12 11.17 3.25 -12.21
N THR A 13 12.49 3.07 -12.26
CA THR A 13 13.36 3.82 -13.16
C THR A 13 13.52 3.06 -14.47
N VAL A 14 13.13 3.66 -15.58
CA VAL A 14 13.27 3.08 -16.92
C VAL A 14 14.37 3.82 -17.67
N LYS A 15 15.34 3.07 -18.21
CA LYS A 15 16.36 3.62 -19.12
C LYS A 15 15.79 3.76 -20.53
N LYS A 16 15.73 4.99 -21.03
CA LYS A 16 15.37 5.28 -22.41
C LYS A 16 16.51 4.89 -23.35
N LYS A 17 16.20 4.67 -24.64
CA LYS A 17 17.17 4.31 -25.69
C LYS A 17 18.32 5.31 -25.86
N ASN A 18 18.15 6.54 -25.38
CA ASN A 18 19.15 7.62 -25.40
C ASN A 18 20.02 7.69 -24.13
N GLY A 19 19.88 6.75 -23.19
CA GLY A 19 20.65 6.72 -21.94
C GLY A 19 20.08 7.56 -20.80
N ALA A 20 18.98 8.30 -21.01
CA ALA A 20 18.30 9.03 -19.94
C ALA A 20 17.48 8.09 -19.05
N GLU A 21 17.50 8.34 -17.75
CA GLU A 21 16.67 7.65 -16.76
C GLU A 21 15.37 8.44 -16.53
N ASP A 22 14.25 7.73 -16.53
CA ASP A 22 12.93 8.31 -16.29
C ASP A 22 12.23 7.54 -15.17
N ASN A 23 11.63 8.26 -14.23
CA ASN A 23 10.87 7.64 -13.14
C ASN A 23 9.42 7.48 -13.60
N VAL A 24 9.01 6.23 -13.77
CA VAL A 24 7.67 5.86 -14.23
C VAL A 24 6.93 5.19 -13.08
N ILE A 25 5.64 5.51 -12.94
CA ILE A 25 4.76 4.82 -12.01
C ILE A 25 4.20 3.58 -12.71
N LYS A 26 4.49 2.40 -12.18
CA LYS A 26 3.96 1.12 -12.64
C LYS A 26 2.88 0.63 -11.66
N PRO A 27 1.59 0.60 -12.06
CA PRO A 27 0.55 0.08 -11.20
C PRO A 27 0.67 -1.44 -11.05
N ILE A 28 0.59 -1.93 -9.81
CA ILE A 28 0.52 -3.37 -9.51
C ILE A 28 -0.72 -3.62 -8.64
N THR A 29 -1.66 -4.39 -9.17
CA THR A 29 -2.89 -4.75 -8.43
C THR A 29 -2.68 -6.07 -7.70
N LEU A 30 -2.96 -6.05 -6.39
CA LEU A 30 -2.79 -7.19 -5.51
C LEU A 30 -4.09 -7.52 -4.77
N PRO A 31 -4.39 -8.81 -4.56
CA PRO A 31 -5.49 -9.22 -3.71
C PRO A 31 -5.19 -8.84 -2.27
N ALA A 32 -6.18 -8.26 -1.60
CA ALA A 32 -6.06 -7.78 -0.24
C ALA A 32 -7.31 -8.10 0.58
N VAL A 33 -7.17 -8.05 1.90
CA VAL A 33 -8.28 -8.15 2.84
C VAL A 33 -8.27 -6.90 3.69
N LYS A 34 -9.31 -6.08 3.56
CA LYS A 34 -9.50 -4.88 4.39
C LYS A 34 -9.69 -5.30 5.85
N GLN A 35 -8.87 -4.74 6.72
CA GLN A 35 -8.88 -5.03 8.15
C GLN A 35 -9.60 -3.91 8.90
N ARG A 36 -10.24 -4.28 10.01
CA ARG A 36 -10.74 -3.29 10.97
C ARG A 36 -9.54 -2.69 11.71
N ILE A 37 -9.49 -1.36 11.80
CA ILE A 37 -8.48 -0.65 12.58
C ILE A 37 -8.99 -0.56 14.02
N SER A 38 -8.14 -0.88 15.00
CA SER A 38 -8.45 -0.72 16.42
C SER A 38 -8.49 0.76 16.80
N GLN A 39 -9.26 1.10 17.84
CA GLN A 39 -9.35 2.49 18.31
C GLN A 39 -7.98 3.05 18.71
N SER A 40 -7.15 2.28 19.42
CA SER A 40 -5.81 2.72 19.83
C SER A 40 -4.90 3.11 18.65
N ARG A 41 -4.99 2.39 17.53
CA ARG A 41 -4.23 2.72 16.29
C ARG A 41 -4.82 3.97 15.64
N LEU A 42 -6.14 4.14 15.64
CA LEU A 42 -6.78 5.39 15.18
C LEU A 42 -6.36 6.58 16.03
N ASP A 43 -6.21 6.39 17.35
CA ASP A 43 -5.76 7.42 18.27
C ASP A 43 -4.31 7.86 17.96
N GLU A 44 -3.41 6.93 17.58
CA GLU A 44 -2.06 7.26 17.08
C GLU A 44 -2.12 8.16 15.83
N PHE A 45 -3.07 7.90 14.92
CA PHE A 45 -3.28 8.72 13.72
C PHE A 45 -4.08 10.00 13.98
N SER A 46 -4.83 10.08 15.08
CA SER A 46 -5.66 11.25 15.39
C SER A 46 -4.84 12.52 15.66
N MET A 47 -3.56 12.37 16.01
CA MET A 47 -2.60 13.47 16.07
C MET A 47 -2.17 13.99 14.68
N ILE A 48 -2.43 13.22 13.62
CA ILE A 48 -2.04 13.49 12.22
C ILE A 48 -3.22 14.11 11.43
N GLY A 49 -4.46 13.99 11.93
CA GLY A 49 -5.67 14.64 11.39
C GLY A 49 -6.87 13.69 11.25
N LEU A 50 -8.05 14.24 10.95
CA LEU A 50 -9.31 13.50 10.71
C LEU A 50 -9.35 12.80 9.33
N GLY A 51 -8.20 12.26 8.88
CA GLY A 51 -8.09 11.55 7.62
C GLY A 51 -8.77 10.18 7.67
N LYS A 52 -9.20 9.67 6.51
CA LYS A 52 -9.66 8.29 6.42
C LYS A 52 -8.45 7.36 6.47
N ASN A 53 -8.41 6.51 7.48
CA ASN A 53 -7.36 5.51 7.63
C ASN A 53 -7.84 4.17 7.11
N VAL A 54 -6.99 3.49 6.37
CA VAL A 54 -7.24 2.14 5.87
C VAL A 54 -6.09 1.21 6.22
N ARG A 55 -6.44 -0.05 6.50
CA ARG A 55 -5.50 -1.13 6.73
C ARG A 55 -5.90 -2.32 5.89
N TYR A 56 -4.94 -2.87 5.18
CA TYR A 56 -5.09 -4.03 4.32
C TYR A 56 -4.06 -5.07 4.71
N GLU A 57 -4.46 -6.33 4.62
CA GLU A 57 -3.58 -7.49 4.73
C GLU A 57 -3.48 -8.14 3.35
N LEU A 58 -2.26 -8.28 2.82
CA LEU A 58 -2.00 -8.85 1.51
C LEU A 58 -1.34 -10.22 1.66
N ASN A 59 -1.78 -11.16 0.83
CA ASN A 59 -1.26 -12.53 0.81
C ASN A 59 -0.36 -12.74 -0.41
N GLY A 60 0.68 -13.55 -0.28
CA GLY A 60 1.50 -13.98 -1.42
C GLY A 60 2.36 -12.89 -2.05
N ILE A 61 2.91 -11.98 -1.24
CA ILE A 61 3.74 -10.86 -1.73
C ILE A 61 5.11 -11.34 -2.26
N GLY A 62 5.74 -12.35 -1.64
CA GLY A 62 6.95 -12.98 -2.19
C GLY A 62 8.06 -11.98 -2.53
N GLU A 63 8.43 -11.85 -3.80
CA GLU A 63 9.46 -10.92 -4.30
C GLU A 63 9.01 -9.44 -4.30
N MET A 64 7.74 -9.17 -4.04
CA MET A 64 7.17 -7.81 -4.04
C MET A 64 7.30 -7.12 -2.67
N GLU A 65 8.00 -7.73 -1.70
CA GLU A 65 8.19 -7.13 -0.37
C GLU A 65 9.02 -5.84 -0.46
N ASP A 66 10.01 -5.80 -1.35
CA ASP A 66 10.95 -4.68 -1.52
C ASP A 66 10.43 -3.57 -2.46
N LEU A 67 9.13 -3.56 -2.79
CA LEU A 67 8.56 -2.54 -3.66
C LEU A 67 8.63 -1.14 -3.03
N ILE A 68 9.12 -0.18 -3.81
CA ILE A 68 9.15 1.23 -3.45
C ILE A 68 7.94 1.93 -4.07
N PHE A 69 7.05 2.44 -3.22
CA PHE A 69 5.87 3.20 -3.63
C PHE A 69 5.44 4.13 -2.49
N ASN A 70 4.91 5.29 -2.84
CA ASN A 70 4.40 6.25 -1.85
C ASN A 70 2.87 6.26 -1.74
N TYR A 71 2.19 5.76 -2.77
CA TYR A 71 0.74 5.81 -2.88
C TYR A 71 0.17 4.48 -3.36
N PHE A 72 -1.07 4.22 -2.97
CA PHE A 72 -1.85 3.10 -3.48
C PHE A 72 -3.32 3.50 -3.61
N LEU A 73 -4.07 2.75 -4.42
CA LEU A 73 -5.49 2.94 -4.60
C LEU A 73 -6.26 1.76 -4.00
N ASP A 74 -7.44 2.03 -3.45
CA ASP A 74 -8.40 0.99 -3.09
C ASP A 74 -9.21 0.49 -4.30
N GLU A 75 -10.09 -0.47 -4.06
CA GLU A 75 -10.95 -1.05 -5.10
C GLU A 75 -11.94 -0.06 -5.75
N LYS A 76 -12.12 1.13 -5.15
CA LYS A 76 -12.97 2.22 -5.65
C LYS A 76 -12.17 3.33 -6.34
N GLY A 77 -10.85 3.23 -6.35
CA GLY A 77 -9.95 4.24 -6.90
C GLY A 77 -9.66 5.41 -5.95
N GLU A 78 -10.01 5.32 -4.66
CA GLU A 78 -9.59 6.30 -3.66
C GLU A 78 -8.08 6.14 -3.42
N THR A 79 -7.33 7.24 -3.50
CA THR A 79 -5.87 7.23 -3.35
C THR A 79 -5.49 7.49 -1.91
N PHE A 80 -4.60 6.66 -1.38
CA PHE A 80 -4.08 6.74 -0.04
C PHE A 80 -2.57 6.94 -0.09
N LYS A 81 -2.05 7.82 0.77
CA LYS A 81 -0.62 7.89 1.05
C LYS A 81 -0.24 6.73 1.95
N ARG A 82 0.76 5.95 1.55
CA ARG A 82 1.28 4.81 2.33
C ARG A 82 1.89 5.29 3.63
N THR A 83 1.46 4.71 4.74
CA THR A 83 2.04 4.93 6.08
C THR A 83 2.80 3.71 6.57
N THR A 84 2.31 2.51 6.28
CA THR A 84 2.93 1.24 6.70
C THR A 84 3.00 0.29 5.50
N TRP A 85 4.15 -0.38 5.34
CA TRP A 85 4.35 -1.49 4.41
C TRP A 85 5.36 -2.45 5.02
N GLU A 86 4.84 -3.38 5.81
CA GLU A 86 5.67 -4.25 6.66
C GLU A 86 5.08 -5.65 6.75
N ARG A 87 5.96 -6.63 6.86
CA ARG A 87 5.56 -8.02 7.05
C ARG A 87 5.13 -8.26 8.49
N ASP A 88 3.94 -8.83 8.67
CA ASP A 88 3.50 -9.29 9.98
C ASP A 88 4.31 -10.54 10.37
N PRO A 89 5.09 -10.50 11.47
CA PRO A 89 5.94 -11.61 11.90
C PRO A 89 5.14 -12.84 12.34
N LYS A 90 3.83 -12.72 12.62
CA LYS A 90 3.01 -13.81 13.14
C LYS A 90 2.40 -14.69 12.05
N ASN A 91 2.02 -14.08 10.92
CA ASN A 91 1.27 -14.77 9.88
C ASN A 91 1.92 -14.67 8.49
N ASN A 92 3.08 -14.01 8.40
CA ASN A 92 3.88 -13.90 7.19
C ASN A 92 3.19 -13.12 6.05
N LYS A 93 2.16 -12.35 6.37
CA LYS A 93 1.41 -11.53 5.42
C LYS A 93 1.93 -10.10 5.46
N MET A 94 1.67 -9.35 4.39
CA MET A 94 2.07 -7.96 4.32
C MET A 94 0.96 -7.06 4.84
N ILE A 95 1.31 -6.13 5.72
CA ILE A 95 0.42 -5.10 6.24
C ILE A 95 0.65 -3.84 5.44
N LEU A 96 -0.41 -3.35 4.81
CA LEU A 96 -0.45 -2.06 4.13
C LEU A 96 -1.39 -1.13 4.87
N GLU A 97 -0.90 0.02 5.32
CA GLU A 97 -1.74 1.08 5.87
C GLU A 97 -1.58 2.36 5.07
N GLY A 98 -2.64 3.17 5.04
CA GLY A 98 -2.60 4.48 4.42
C GLY A 98 -3.65 5.43 4.95
N VAL A 99 -3.43 6.70 4.64
CA VAL A 99 -4.27 7.83 5.02
C VAL A 99 -4.59 8.69 3.80
N VAL A 100 -5.79 9.28 3.77
CA VAL A 100 -6.20 10.33 2.84
C VAL A 100 -5.90 11.70 3.43
#